data_AF-A0A966LX66-F1
#
_entry.id   AF-A0A966LX66-F1
#
_cell.length_a   1.000
_cell.length_b   1.000
_cell.length_c   1.000
_cell.angle_alpha   90.00
_cell.angle_beta   90.00
_cell.angle_gamma   90.00
#
_symmetry.space_group_name_H-M   'P 1'
#
loop_
_entity.id
_entity.type
_entity.pdbx_description
1 polymer ?
#
loop_
_entity_poly.entity_id
_entity_poly.type
_entity_poly.pdbx_seq_one_letter_code
_entity_poly.pdbx_strand_id
1 'polypeptide(L)'
;MPRATQPLAQLESTDDNIAKPRLTKLIIKNYRAIGSKPVEIDLDDIVILVGPNNVGKSSILKAYELAMSQGSNRASMQLDDFPNGLIDPNNLPEIEIHTVVYDDTVGQKWIDGGSGEKLVREKWVWHEVGSPIRYGWDVTLNSGLGSWSNNVPWGAPNVANSKRPEPRRIDAFASPDDQAKAIQALLSKALTERVKDIGDHETHGTNYAALLEQIKELQKSIVCDAQNEIDSVNNELSLLVSTKYGIY
;
A
#
# COMPACT_ATOMS: atom_id res chain seq x y z
N MET A 1 -35.10 40.32 28.30
CA MET A 1 -33.95 39.63 28.93
C MET A 1 -33.47 38.54 27.96
N PRO A 2 -32.42 38.78 27.17
CA PRO A 2 -31.89 37.79 26.22
C PRO A 2 -31.01 36.77 26.95
N ARG A 3 -31.18 35.49 26.66
CA ARG A 3 -30.46 34.36 27.30
C ARG A 3 -29.44 33.79 26.30
N ALA A 4 -28.18 33.88 26.70
CA ALA A 4 -26.94 33.31 26.18
C ALA A 4 -26.98 32.54 24.84
N THR A 5 -26.32 33.15 23.84
CA THR A 5 -25.79 32.51 22.63
C THR A 5 -24.82 31.39 23.00
N GLN A 6 -25.11 30.15 22.59
CA GLN A 6 -24.15 29.04 22.62
C GLN A 6 -23.05 29.30 21.58
N PRO A 7 -21.77 29.01 21.86
CA PRO A 7 -20.75 29.13 20.83
C PRO A 7 -21.01 28.07 19.75
N LEU A 8 -21.09 28.52 18.49
CA LEU A 8 -20.95 27.65 17.33
C LEU A 8 -19.63 26.90 17.50
N ALA A 9 -19.68 25.56 17.51
CA ALA A 9 -18.49 24.76 17.29
C ALA A 9 -17.96 25.12 15.89
N GLN A 10 -16.87 25.87 15.86
CA GLN A 10 -16.13 26.14 14.63
C GLN A 10 -15.53 24.81 14.16
N LEU A 11 -16.19 24.19 13.19
CA LEU A 11 -15.60 23.16 12.34
C LEU A 11 -14.69 23.86 11.33
N GLU A 12 -13.56 24.36 11.81
CA GLU A 12 -12.49 24.86 10.96
C GLU A 12 -11.28 23.96 11.21
N SER A 13 -11.09 22.96 10.34
CA SER A 13 -9.77 22.35 10.15
C SER A 13 -9.02 23.21 9.13
N THR A 14 -8.41 24.30 9.60
CA THR A 14 -7.48 25.14 8.83
C THR A 14 -6.07 24.53 8.90
N ASP A 15 -5.86 23.40 8.23
CA ASP A 15 -4.50 22.90 7.99
C ASP A 15 -4.46 22.00 6.76
N ASP A 16 -4.16 22.58 5.59
CA ASP A 16 -3.94 21.87 4.32
C ASP A 16 -2.57 21.16 4.27
N ASN A 17 -2.03 20.74 5.42
CA ASN A 17 -0.83 19.94 5.51
C ASN A 17 -0.92 18.88 6.62
N ILE A 18 -2.08 18.24 6.76
CA ILE A 18 -2.18 17.03 7.59
C ILE A 18 -1.29 15.96 6.95
N ALA A 19 -0.16 15.68 7.61
CA ALA A 19 0.76 14.62 7.20
C ALA A 19 -0.01 13.31 6.97
N LYS A 20 0.24 12.65 5.84
CA LYS A 20 -0.41 11.38 5.50
C LYS A 20 -0.01 10.31 6.54
N PRO A 21 -0.90 9.35 6.87
CA PRO A 21 -0.56 8.26 7.77
C PRO A 21 0.68 7.51 7.29
N ARG A 22 1.61 7.26 8.22
CA ARG A 22 2.91 6.65 7.94
C ARG A 22 2.95 5.23 8.50
N LEU A 23 3.35 4.27 7.68
CA LEU A 23 3.58 2.90 8.13
C LEU A 23 4.94 2.80 8.78
N THR A 24 5.01 2.25 9.98
CA THR A 24 6.25 2.19 10.77
C THR A 24 6.74 0.77 11.03
N LYS A 25 5.84 -0.23 10.99
CA LYS A 25 6.23 -1.62 11.22
C LYS A 25 5.33 -2.59 10.46
N LEU A 26 5.95 -3.64 9.96
CA LEU A 26 5.30 -4.81 9.35
C LEU A 26 5.82 -6.07 10.05
N ILE A 27 4.89 -6.86 10.59
CA ILE A 27 5.18 -8.14 11.25
C ILE A 27 4.45 -9.23 10.48
N ILE A 28 5.17 -10.26 10.07
CA ILE A 28 4.62 -11.37 9.28
C ILE A 28 4.98 -12.69 9.95
N LYS A 29 3.99 -13.54 10.13
CA LYS A 29 4.11 -14.85 10.76
C LYS A 29 3.40 -15.91 9.94
N ASN A 30 4.05 -17.07 9.82
CA ASN A 30 3.51 -18.28 9.22
C ASN A 30 2.85 -18.08 7.84
N TYR A 31 3.51 -17.35 6.95
CA TYR A 31 3.04 -17.01 5.60
C TYR A 31 4.08 -17.39 4.55
N ARG A 32 3.72 -18.30 3.63
CA ARG A 32 4.61 -18.81 2.57
C ARG A 32 5.94 -19.33 3.12
N ALA A 33 7.06 -18.68 2.73
CA ALA A 33 8.41 -19.02 3.15
C ALA A 33 8.73 -18.54 4.58
N ILE A 34 7.85 -17.77 5.21
CA ILE A 34 7.99 -17.29 6.58
C ILE A 34 7.30 -18.30 7.50
N GLY A 35 8.06 -18.92 8.41
CA GLY A 35 7.54 -19.91 9.35
C GLY A 35 6.86 -19.30 10.58
N SER A 36 6.67 -20.11 11.62
CA SER A 36 5.99 -19.73 12.86
C SER A 36 6.72 -18.66 13.68
N LYS A 37 8.04 -18.52 13.51
CA LYS A 37 8.80 -17.40 14.07
C LYS A 37 8.56 -16.16 13.19
N PRO A 38 7.97 -15.08 13.73
CA PRO A 38 7.66 -13.90 12.94
C PRO A 38 8.92 -13.19 12.44
N VAL A 39 8.79 -12.57 11.28
CA VAL A 39 9.74 -11.59 10.76
C VAL A 39 9.16 -10.20 11.03
N GLU A 40 9.97 -9.34 11.61
CA GLU A 40 9.62 -7.95 11.91
C GLU A 40 10.47 -7.02 11.04
N ILE A 41 9.83 -6.05 10.40
CA ILE A 41 10.47 -5.09 9.52
C ILE A 41 10.01 -3.70 9.95
N ASP A 42 10.96 -2.87 10.35
CA ASP A 42 10.71 -1.46 10.57
C ASP A 42 10.64 -0.77 9.20
N LEU A 43 9.57 -0.01 8.99
CA LEU A 43 9.28 0.69 7.75
C LEU A 43 9.62 2.17 7.90
N ASP A 44 10.30 2.68 6.88
CA ASP A 44 10.67 4.09 6.74
C ASP A 44 10.56 4.49 5.26
N ASP A 45 11.08 5.65 4.88
CA ASP A 45 10.99 6.17 3.51
C ASP A 45 11.52 5.19 2.44
N ILE A 46 12.63 4.51 2.72
CA ILE A 46 13.24 3.53 1.81
C ILE A 46 13.69 2.30 2.61
N VAL A 47 13.13 1.14 2.27
CA VAL A 47 13.52 -0.16 2.85
C VAL A 47 14.11 -1.05 1.77
N ILE A 48 15.32 -1.54 1.99
CA ILE A 48 16.02 -2.44 1.05
C ILE A 48 16.11 -3.83 1.68
N LEU A 49 15.47 -4.82 1.03
CA LEU A 49 15.52 -6.22 1.44
C LEU A 49 16.66 -6.95 0.72
N VAL A 50 17.73 -7.29 1.45
CA VAL A 50 18.87 -8.06 0.93
C VAL A 50 18.88 -9.49 1.47
N GLY A 51 19.30 -10.44 0.63
CA GLY A 51 19.46 -11.83 1.05
C GLY A 51 19.48 -12.81 -0.13
N PRO A 52 19.77 -14.10 0.13
CA PRO A 52 19.83 -15.13 -0.91
C PRO A 52 18.50 -15.29 -1.68
N ASN A 53 18.56 -15.96 -2.83
CA ASN A 53 17.35 -16.29 -3.58
C ASN A 53 16.44 -17.21 -2.75
N ASN A 54 15.12 -17.02 -2.89
CA ASN A 54 14.09 -17.86 -2.27
C ASN A 54 14.00 -17.83 -0.73
N VAL A 55 14.61 -16.85 -0.05
CA VAL A 55 14.51 -16.69 1.42
C VAL A 55 13.23 -15.99 1.90
N GLY A 56 12.27 -15.73 1.01
CA GLY A 56 10.99 -15.11 1.37
C GLY A 56 10.89 -13.59 1.15
N LYS A 57 11.85 -12.95 0.48
CA LYS A 57 11.77 -11.50 0.13
C LYS A 57 10.48 -11.16 -0.61
N SER A 58 10.12 -11.94 -1.62
CA SER A 58 8.86 -11.75 -2.36
C SER A 58 7.63 -12.08 -1.50
N SER A 59 7.76 -12.96 -0.50
CA SER A 59 6.69 -13.23 0.47
C SER A 59 6.41 -12.01 1.34
N ILE A 60 7.44 -11.28 1.75
CA ILE A 60 7.30 -10.02 2.49
C ILE A 60 6.50 -8.98 1.68
N LEU A 61 6.88 -8.76 0.42
CA LEU A 61 6.18 -7.80 -0.45
C LEU A 61 4.72 -8.19 -0.67
N LYS A 62 4.45 -9.48 -0.89
CA LYS A 62 3.07 -9.97 -1.07
C LYS A 62 2.23 -9.87 0.21
N ALA A 63 2.83 -10.13 1.39
CA ALA A 63 2.15 -9.96 2.67
C ALA A 63 1.70 -8.51 2.88
N TYR A 64 2.58 -7.56 2.53
CA TYR A 64 2.25 -6.13 2.55
C TYR A 64 1.06 -5.81 1.64
N GLU A 65 1.09 -6.26 0.38
CA GLU A 65 -0.02 -6.06 -0.57
C GLU A 65 -1.34 -6.65 -0.04
N LEU A 66 -1.28 -7.83 0.56
CA LEU A 66 -2.43 -8.58 1.05
C LEU A 66 -3.15 -7.83 2.17
N ALA A 67 -2.39 -7.31 3.14
CA ALA A 67 -2.97 -6.57 4.26
C ALA A 67 -3.52 -5.19 3.84
N MET A 68 -2.87 -4.54 2.87
CA MET A 68 -3.32 -3.25 2.33
C MET A 68 -4.53 -3.35 1.40
N SER A 69 -4.82 -4.53 0.84
CA SER A 69 -5.89 -4.73 -0.15
C SER A 69 -7.17 -5.33 0.44
N GLN A 70 -7.36 -5.26 1.75
CA GLN A 70 -8.46 -5.94 2.45
C GLN A 70 -9.84 -5.56 1.89
N GLY A 71 -10.74 -6.54 1.72
CA GLY A 71 -12.06 -6.32 1.12
C GLY A 71 -12.08 -6.34 -0.41
N SER A 72 -10.92 -6.60 -1.05
CA SER A 72 -10.84 -6.93 -2.47
C SER A 72 -10.40 -8.39 -2.66
N ASN A 73 -10.61 -8.95 -3.86
CA ASN A 73 -10.12 -10.28 -4.21
C ASN A 73 -8.60 -10.43 -4.07
N ARG A 74 -7.85 -9.31 -4.04
CA ARG A 74 -6.39 -9.31 -3.84
C ARG A 74 -5.96 -9.62 -2.41
N ALA A 75 -6.88 -9.57 -1.44
CA ALA A 75 -6.62 -9.94 -0.05
C ALA A 75 -6.97 -11.41 0.27
N SER A 76 -7.31 -12.21 -0.74
CA SER A 76 -7.68 -13.60 -0.59
C SER A 76 -6.43 -14.50 -0.63
N MET A 77 -6.19 -15.26 0.44
CA MET A 77 -5.13 -16.29 0.44
C MET A 77 -5.60 -17.54 -0.30
N GLN A 78 -4.68 -18.15 -1.05
CA GLN A 78 -4.81 -19.48 -1.62
C GLN A 78 -4.10 -20.52 -0.74
N LEU A 79 -4.32 -21.82 -0.99
CA LEU A 79 -3.68 -22.88 -0.22
C LEU A 79 -2.14 -22.76 -0.25
N ASP A 80 -1.57 -22.38 -1.40
CA ASP A 80 -0.12 -22.18 -1.59
C ASP A 80 0.46 -21.00 -0.78
N ASP A 81 -0.39 -20.15 -0.21
CA ASP A 81 0.03 -19.09 0.69
C ASP A 81 0.28 -19.60 2.13
N PHE A 82 -0.28 -20.76 2.47
CA PHE A 82 -0.03 -21.44 3.74
C PHE A 82 1.28 -22.23 3.65
N PRO A 83 2.13 -22.20 4.69
CA PRO A 83 3.35 -23.00 4.72
C PRO A 83 3.08 -24.48 4.43
N ASN A 84 3.80 -25.04 3.46
CA ASN A 84 3.63 -26.41 2.95
C ASN A 84 2.23 -26.74 2.40
N GLY A 85 1.39 -25.74 2.11
CA GLY A 85 0.02 -25.95 1.65
C GLY A 85 -0.90 -26.55 2.72
N LEU A 86 -0.58 -26.36 4.00
CA LEU A 86 -1.34 -26.92 5.12
C LEU A 86 -1.83 -25.81 6.05
N ILE A 87 -3.09 -25.89 6.43
CA ILE A 87 -3.68 -25.02 7.46
C ILE A 87 -3.44 -25.69 8.81
N ASP A 88 -2.51 -25.15 9.60
CA ASP A 88 -2.27 -25.57 10.98
C ASP A 88 -3.02 -24.65 11.96
N PRO A 89 -4.06 -25.14 12.66
CA PRO A 89 -4.80 -24.33 13.63
C PRO A 89 -3.95 -23.77 14.77
N ASN A 90 -2.80 -24.37 15.07
CA ASN A 90 -1.88 -23.90 16.12
C ASN A 90 -0.92 -22.81 15.62
N ASN A 91 -0.76 -22.69 14.31
CA ASN A 91 0.13 -21.75 13.66
C ASN A 91 -0.61 -21.10 12.49
N LEU A 92 -1.53 -20.19 12.78
CA LEU A 92 -2.23 -19.46 11.72
C LEU A 92 -1.31 -18.40 11.10
N PRO A 93 -1.44 -18.13 9.78
CA PRO A 93 -0.82 -16.96 9.17
C PRO A 93 -1.33 -15.67 9.82
N GLU A 94 -0.40 -14.80 10.22
CA GLU A 94 -0.69 -13.50 10.81
C GLU A 94 0.12 -12.43 10.10
N ILE A 95 -0.53 -11.32 9.75
CA ILE A 95 0.15 -10.10 9.29
C ILE A 95 -0.31 -8.97 10.19
N GLU A 96 0.63 -8.19 10.70
CA GLU A 96 0.37 -7.06 11.59
C GLU A 96 1.07 -5.81 11.05
N ILE A 97 0.37 -4.69 11.10
CA ILE A 97 0.84 -3.40 10.61
C ILE A 97 0.65 -2.34 11.69
N HIS A 98 1.67 -1.50 11.82
CA HIS A 98 1.71 -0.35 12.70
C HIS A 98 1.68 0.92 11.85
N THR A 99 0.72 1.80 12.13
CA THR A 99 0.52 3.06 11.40
C THR A 99 0.48 4.22 12.37
N VAL A 100 1.30 5.24 12.12
CA VAL A 100 1.22 6.53 12.80
C VAL A 100 0.20 7.39 12.07
N VAL A 101 -0.78 7.90 12.80
CA VAL A 101 -1.82 8.79 12.29
C VAL A 101 -1.60 10.20 12.82
N TYR A 102 -1.94 11.21 12.03
CA TYR A 102 -1.80 12.61 12.45
C TYR A 102 -3.15 13.31 12.61
N ASP A 103 -4.19 12.74 12.01
CA ASP A 103 -5.57 13.20 12.13
C ASP A 103 -6.33 12.49 13.27
N ASP A 104 -7.56 12.93 13.50
CA ASP A 104 -8.49 12.31 14.46
C ASP A 104 -9.45 11.34 13.76
N THR A 105 -9.02 10.69 12.67
CA THR A 105 -9.89 9.74 11.92
C THR A 105 -10.14 8.43 12.66
N VAL A 106 -9.42 8.17 13.75
CA VAL A 106 -9.51 6.96 14.55
C VAL A 106 -9.93 7.30 15.97
N GLY A 107 -10.84 6.50 16.54
CA GLY A 107 -11.24 6.66 17.94
C GLY A 107 -10.09 6.45 18.92
N GLN A 108 -10.05 7.24 19.99
CA GLN A 108 -8.96 7.29 20.98
C GLN A 108 -8.58 5.92 21.58
N LYS A 109 -9.53 5.00 21.69
CA LYS A 109 -9.28 3.64 22.20
C LYS A 109 -8.33 2.80 21.33
N TRP A 110 -8.07 3.22 20.09
CA TRP A 110 -7.14 2.54 19.19
C TRP A 110 -5.76 3.20 19.16
N ILE A 111 -5.61 4.36 19.80
CA ILE A 111 -4.41 5.19 19.72
C ILE A 111 -3.55 4.90 20.93
N ASP A 112 -2.39 4.29 20.67
CA ASP A 112 -1.32 4.15 21.66
C ASP A 112 -0.46 5.42 21.61
N GLY A 113 -0.55 6.24 22.65
CA GLY A 113 0.25 7.46 22.81
C GLY A 113 1.57 7.25 23.58
N GLY A 114 1.88 6.02 24.01
CA GLY A 114 3.04 5.72 24.84
C GLY A 114 4.39 5.99 24.16
N SER A 115 4.44 5.99 22.83
CA SER A 115 5.63 6.27 22.03
C SER A 115 5.84 7.75 21.70
N GLY A 116 4.91 8.64 22.08
CA GLY A 116 4.91 10.06 21.70
C GLY A 116 4.32 10.35 20.31
N GLU A 117 3.99 9.32 19.54
CA GLU A 117 3.23 9.40 18.28
C GLU A 117 1.86 8.74 18.46
N LYS A 118 0.83 9.13 17.69
CA LYS A 118 -0.48 8.46 17.70
C LYS A 118 -0.39 7.15 16.91
N LEU A 119 -0.03 6.05 17.59
CA LEU A 119 0.17 4.75 16.95
C LEU A 119 -1.11 3.92 16.92
N VAL A 120 -1.46 3.39 15.75
CA VAL A 120 -2.57 2.45 15.53
C VAL A 120 -2.01 1.11 15.06
N ARG A 121 -2.48 0.00 15.64
CA ARG A 121 -2.07 -1.36 15.26
C ARG A 121 -3.27 -2.16 14.74
N GLU A 122 -3.05 -2.82 13.62
CA GLU A 122 -4.00 -3.73 13.00
C GLU A 122 -3.36 -5.08 12.74
N LYS A 123 -4.16 -6.14 12.87
CA LYS A 123 -3.72 -7.51 12.58
C LYS A 123 -4.75 -8.25 11.74
N TRP A 124 -4.28 -9.05 10.81
CA TRP A 124 -5.07 -9.92 9.96
C TRP A 124 -4.67 -11.37 10.21
N VAL A 125 -5.66 -12.24 10.40
CA VAL A 125 -5.46 -13.67 10.67
C VAL A 125 -6.29 -14.49 9.71
N TRP A 126 -5.64 -15.46 9.05
CA TRP A 126 -6.31 -16.38 8.11
C TRP A 126 -6.51 -17.74 8.76
N HIS A 127 -7.77 -18.10 8.98
CA HIS A 127 -8.15 -19.40 9.54
C HIS A 127 -8.35 -20.46 8.45
N GLU A 128 -8.59 -20.01 7.22
CA GLU A 128 -8.85 -20.82 6.05
C GLU A 128 -8.46 -20.05 4.78
N VAL A 129 -8.53 -20.73 3.64
CA VAL A 129 -8.40 -20.12 2.31
C VAL A 129 -9.46 -19.02 2.17
N GLY A 130 -9.06 -17.86 1.64
CA GLY A 130 -9.96 -16.73 1.47
C GLY A 130 -9.57 -15.49 2.27
N SER A 131 -10.57 -14.82 2.82
CA SER A 131 -10.41 -13.51 3.46
C SER A 131 -9.94 -13.62 4.91
N PRO A 132 -9.14 -12.65 5.40
CA PRO A 132 -8.74 -12.62 6.80
C PRO A 132 -9.86 -12.17 7.72
N ILE A 133 -9.73 -12.53 9.00
CA ILE A 133 -10.35 -11.82 10.11
C ILE A 133 -9.42 -10.68 10.52
N ARG A 134 -9.94 -9.45 10.57
CA ARG A 134 -9.18 -8.24 10.97
C ARG A 134 -9.44 -7.91 12.45
N TYR A 135 -8.38 -7.54 13.14
CA TYR A 135 -8.37 -7.17 14.56
C TYR A 135 -7.75 -5.78 14.73
N GLY A 136 -8.26 -5.02 15.69
CA GLY A 136 -7.68 -3.76 16.15
C GLY A 136 -7.05 -3.90 17.52
N TRP A 137 -5.98 -3.17 17.79
CA TRP A 137 -5.40 -3.06 19.14
C TRP A 137 -6.12 -2.01 19.97
N ASP A 138 -6.93 -2.43 20.93
CA ASP A 138 -7.67 -1.53 21.81
C ASP A 138 -6.85 -1.28 23.08
N VAL A 139 -6.36 -0.06 23.26
CA VAL A 139 -5.48 0.34 24.39
C VAL A 139 -6.22 0.40 25.72
N THR A 140 -7.56 0.45 25.70
CA THR A 140 -8.37 0.54 26.91
C THR A 140 -8.64 -0.82 27.56
N LEU A 141 -8.46 -1.90 26.80
CA LEU A 141 -8.63 -3.26 27.29
C LEU A 141 -7.50 -3.69 28.24
N ASN A 142 -7.74 -4.79 28.96
CA ASN A 142 -6.77 -5.38 29.89
C ASN A 142 -6.25 -4.37 30.93
N SER A 143 -7.16 -3.61 31.54
CA SER A 143 -6.84 -2.56 32.53
C SER A 143 -5.90 -1.46 32.00
N GLY A 144 -6.01 -1.13 30.70
CA GLY A 144 -5.18 -0.11 30.07
C GLY A 144 -3.82 -0.62 29.56
N LEU A 145 -3.55 -1.92 29.64
CA LEU A 145 -2.36 -2.55 29.04
C LEU A 145 -2.55 -2.85 27.54
N GLY A 146 -3.78 -2.74 27.06
CA GLY A 146 -4.15 -3.03 25.68
C GLY A 146 -4.36 -4.51 25.39
N SER A 147 -5.22 -4.79 24.42
CA SER A 147 -5.43 -6.14 23.88
C SER A 147 -5.99 -6.09 22.46
N TRP A 148 -5.76 -7.15 21.70
CA TRP A 148 -6.44 -7.37 20.43
C TRP A 148 -7.95 -7.51 20.65
N SER A 149 -8.72 -6.82 19.81
CA SER A 149 -10.18 -6.80 19.82
C SER A 149 -10.72 -7.20 18.44
N ASN A 150 -11.90 -7.82 18.43
CA ASN A 150 -12.66 -8.12 17.20
C ASN A 150 -13.24 -6.85 16.53
N ASN A 151 -13.36 -5.75 17.29
CA ASN A 151 -13.60 -4.44 16.70
C ASN A 151 -12.32 -3.91 16.05
N VAL A 152 -12.46 -3.06 15.05
CA VAL A 152 -11.36 -2.61 14.19
C VAL A 152 -11.32 -1.08 14.07
N PRO A 153 -10.12 -0.48 13.93
CA PRO A 153 -10.01 0.93 13.58
C PRO A 153 -10.56 1.15 12.16
N TRP A 154 -11.05 2.37 11.90
CA TRP A 154 -11.69 2.79 10.64
C TRP A 154 -12.90 1.96 10.16
N GLY A 155 -13.42 1.03 10.95
CA GLY A 155 -14.66 0.31 10.63
C GLY A 155 -14.57 -0.52 9.35
N ALA A 156 -15.36 -0.18 8.33
CA ALA A 156 -15.43 -0.98 7.11
C ALA A 156 -14.08 -1.01 6.32
N PRO A 157 -13.80 -2.09 5.56
CA PRO A 157 -12.56 -2.24 4.80
C PRO A 157 -12.30 -1.09 3.81
N ASN A 158 -13.35 -0.65 3.09
CA ASN A 158 -13.23 0.44 2.10
C ASN A 158 -12.81 1.77 2.74
N VAL A 159 -13.30 2.06 3.95
CA VAL A 159 -12.93 3.26 4.69
C VAL A 159 -11.48 3.16 5.15
N ALA A 160 -11.10 2.02 5.74
CA ALA A 160 -9.73 1.79 6.19
C ALA A 160 -8.71 1.88 5.04
N ASN A 161 -9.00 1.26 3.88
CA ASN A 161 -8.10 1.30 2.72
C ASN A 161 -7.89 2.71 2.18
N SER A 162 -8.89 3.60 2.25
CA SER A 162 -8.72 5.00 1.84
C SER A 162 -7.83 5.81 2.78
N LYS A 163 -7.62 5.33 4.01
CA LYS A 163 -6.78 5.96 5.03
C LYS A 163 -5.36 5.36 5.06
N ARG A 164 -5.17 4.18 4.48
CA ARG A 164 -3.85 3.55 4.35
C ARG A 164 -3.14 4.02 3.08
N PRO A 165 -1.80 4.01 3.07
CA PRO A 165 -1.04 4.20 1.83
C PRO A 165 -1.43 3.16 0.77
N GLU A 166 -1.60 3.61 -0.48
CA GLU A 166 -1.91 2.72 -1.59
C GLU A 166 -0.68 1.87 -1.93
N PRO A 167 -0.74 0.52 -1.84
CA PRO A 167 0.39 -0.33 -2.20
C PRO A 167 0.58 -0.28 -3.72
N ARG A 168 1.80 -0.01 -4.16
CA ARG A 168 2.18 -0.06 -5.57
C ARG A 168 3.36 -0.96 -5.75
N ARG A 169 3.19 -1.97 -6.60
CA ARG A 169 4.26 -2.91 -6.97
C ARG A 169 4.65 -2.69 -8.40
N ILE A 170 5.95 -2.52 -8.60
CA ILE A 170 6.59 -2.58 -9.91
C ILE A 170 7.37 -3.88 -9.91
N ASP A 171 6.93 -4.85 -10.71
CA ASP A 171 7.66 -6.10 -10.84
C ASP A 171 8.79 -5.92 -11.87
N ALA A 172 10.02 -6.22 -11.46
CA ALA A 172 11.19 -6.13 -12.32
C ALA A 172 11.12 -7.10 -13.51
N PHE A 173 10.32 -8.16 -13.41
CA PHE A 173 10.14 -9.17 -14.46
C PHE A 173 8.79 -9.07 -15.19
N ALA A 174 7.98 -8.04 -14.89
CA ALA A 174 6.80 -7.75 -15.70
C ALA A 174 7.20 -7.40 -17.14
N SER A 175 6.27 -7.58 -18.08
CA SER A 175 6.50 -7.18 -19.47
C SER A 175 6.83 -5.68 -19.53
N PRO A 176 7.63 -5.23 -20.51
CA PRO A 176 7.92 -3.81 -20.65
C PRO A 176 6.66 -2.94 -20.75
N ASP A 177 5.63 -3.43 -21.43
CA ASP A 177 4.32 -2.78 -21.52
C ASP A 177 3.65 -2.60 -20.15
N ASP A 178 3.69 -3.62 -19.29
CA ASP A 178 3.10 -3.56 -17.96
C ASP A 178 3.88 -2.63 -17.04
N GLN A 179 5.21 -2.63 -17.15
CA GLN A 179 6.08 -1.70 -16.44
C GLN A 179 5.82 -0.25 -16.88
N ALA A 180 5.74 0.00 -18.19
CA ALA A 180 5.45 1.32 -18.75
C ALA A 180 4.09 1.85 -18.27
N LYS A 181 3.04 1.01 -18.27
CA LYS A 181 1.72 1.38 -17.72
C LYS A 181 1.78 1.71 -16.24
N ALA A 182 2.53 0.94 -15.43
CA ALA A 182 2.67 1.21 -14.00
C ALA A 182 3.37 2.55 -13.73
N ILE A 183 4.44 2.85 -14.48
CA ILE A 183 5.17 4.12 -14.41
C ILE A 183 4.28 5.28 -14.87
N GLN A 184 3.55 5.11 -15.97
CA GLN A 184 2.62 6.12 -16.47
C GLN A 184 1.53 6.45 -15.43
N ALA A 185 0.97 5.43 -14.78
CA ALA A 185 -0.03 5.63 -13.72
C ALA A 185 0.53 6.34 -12.48
N LEU A 186 1.82 6.14 -12.18
CA LEU A 186 2.52 6.88 -11.11
C LEU A 186 2.67 8.35 -11.47
N LEU A 187 3.22 8.65 -12.64
CA LEU A 187 3.41 10.02 -13.12
C LEU A 187 2.09 10.77 -13.23
N SER A 188 1.08 10.16 -13.84
CA SER A 188 -0.25 10.74 -13.97
C SER A 188 -0.87 11.08 -12.62
N LYS A 189 -0.75 10.19 -11.62
CA LYS A 189 -1.27 10.47 -10.27
C LYS A 189 -0.51 11.61 -9.60
N ALA A 190 0.82 11.58 -9.62
CA ALA A 190 1.63 12.64 -9.02
C ALA A 190 1.36 14.01 -9.66
N LEU A 191 1.24 14.06 -10.99
CA LEU A 191 0.87 15.28 -11.71
C LEU A 191 -0.55 15.72 -11.36
N THR A 192 -1.51 14.80 -11.32
CA THR A 192 -2.90 15.14 -10.95
C THR A 192 -2.98 15.68 -9.52
N GLU A 193 -2.25 15.10 -8.57
CA GLU A 193 -2.18 15.59 -7.18
C GLU A 193 -1.56 16.99 -7.14
N ARG A 194 -0.39 17.19 -7.75
CA ARG A 194 0.26 18.51 -7.81
C ARG A 194 -0.57 19.58 -8.50
N VAL A 195 -1.33 19.20 -9.53
CA VAL A 195 -2.18 20.12 -10.28
C VAL A 195 -3.45 20.47 -9.49
N LYS A 196 -3.98 19.56 -8.66
CA LYS A 196 -5.05 19.89 -7.70
C LYS A 196 -4.58 20.92 -6.68
N ASP A 197 -3.39 20.72 -6.12
CA ASP A 197 -2.79 21.66 -5.17
C ASP A 197 -2.61 23.07 -5.78
N ILE A 198 -2.41 23.18 -7.11
CA ILE A 198 -2.28 24.46 -7.82
C ILE A 198 -3.65 25.03 -8.23
N GLY A 199 -4.61 24.17 -8.59
CA GLY A 199 -5.94 24.55 -9.07
C GLY A 199 -6.84 25.20 -8.02
N ASP A 200 -6.58 24.95 -6.74
CA ASP A 200 -7.27 25.63 -5.64
C ASP A 200 -6.83 27.11 -5.48
N HIS A 201 -5.78 27.55 -6.18
CA HIS A 201 -5.25 28.92 -6.10
C HIS A 201 -5.62 29.85 -7.27
N GLU A 202 -5.98 29.37 -8.48
CA GLU A 202 -6.38 30.27 -9.60
C GLU A 202 -7.40 29.68 -10.59
N THR A 203 -8.45 30.45 -10.89
CA THR A 203 -9.46 30.20 -11.93
C THR A 203 -8.88 30.29 -13.35
N HIS A 204 -8.23 29.23 -13.85
CA HIS A 204 -7.78 29.12 -15.25
C HIS A 204 -8.13 27.76 -15.88
N GLY A 205 -9.43 27.48 -16.04
CA GLY A 205 -9.94 26.20 -16.56
C GLY A 205 -9.56 25.84 -18.01
N THR A 206 -9.06 26.77 -18.83
CA THR A 206 -8.68 26.52 -20.24
C THR A 206 -7.23 26.10 -20.43
N ASN A 207 -6.29 26.65 -19.65
CA ASN A 207 -4.88 26.25 -19.70
C ASN A 207 -4.66 24.84 -19.12
N TYR A 208 -5.54 24.45 -18.19
CA TYR A 208 -5.59 23.15 -17.54
C TYR A 208 -5.81 21.97 -18.50
N ALA A 209 -6.81 22.09 -19.39
CA ALA A 209 -7.12 21.04 -20.35
C ALA A 209 -5.96 20.81 -21.34
N ALA A 210 -5.34 21.90 -21.81
CA ALA A 210 -4.20 21.85 -22.72
C ALA A 210 -2.96 21.19 -22.07
N LEU A 211 -2.68 21.48 -20.80
CA LEU A 211 -1.52 20.90 -20.10
C LEU A 211 -1.69 19.39 -19.87
N LEU A 212 -2.89 18.95 -19.51
CA LEU A 212 -3.21 17.52 -19.38
C LEU A 212 -3.11 16.78 -20.72
N GLU A 213 -3.49 17.44 -21.81
CA GLU A 213 -3.39 16.89 -23.16
C GLU A 213 -1.92 16.75 -23.59
N GLN A 214 -1.09 17.77 -23.33
CA GLN A 214 0.36 17.71 -23.56
C GLN A 214 1.05 16.63 -22.73
N ILE A 215 0.65 16.45 -21.46
CA ILE A 215 1.17 15.37 -20.61
C ILE A 215 0.80 14.00 -21.21
N LYS A 216 -0.42 13.83 -21.70
CA LYS A 216 -0.85 12.58 -22.35
C LYS A 216 -0.07 12.32 -23.64
N GLU A 217 0.18 13.35 -24.44
CA GLU A 217 0.99 13.23 -25.67
C GLU A 217 2.43 12.84 -25.35
N LEU A 218 3.06 13.50 -24.38
CA LEU A 218 4.41 13.17 -23.94
C LEU A 218 4.50 11.73 -23.39
N GLN A 219 3.50 11.31 -22.61
CA GLN A 219 3.42 9.93 -22.13
C GLN A 219 3.32 8.93 -23.29
N LYS A 220 2.52 9.24 -24.31
CA LYS A 220 2.37 8.39 -25.49
C LYS A 220 3.66 8.31 -26.30
N SER A 221 4.40 9.42 -26.43
CA SER A 221 5.69 9.40 -27.11
C SER A 221 6.71 8.56 -26.36
N ILE A 222 6.83 8.72 -25.04
CA ILE A 222 7.77 7.95 -24.21
C ILE A 222 7.52 6.45 -24.31
N VAL A 223 6.25 6.01 -24.28
CA VAL A 223 5.91 4.59 -24.44
C VAL A 223 6.29 4.09 -25.84
N CYS A 224 6.03 4.88 -26.88
CA CYS A 224 6.38 4.52 -28.24
C CYS A 224 7.90 4.43 -28.43
N ASP A 225 8.65 5.38 -27.89
CA ASP A 225 10.10 5.41 -27.97
C ASP A 225 10.73 4.22 -27.24
N ALA A 226 10.25 3.93 -26.02
CA ALA A 226 10.68 2.75 -25.28
C ALA A 226 10.37 1.45 -26.04
N GLN A 227 9.18 1.33 -26.63
CA GLN A 227 8.80 0.15 -27.42
C GLN A 227 9.69 -0.02 -28.65
N ASN A 228 9.97 1.07 -29.37
CA ASN A 228 10.85 1.05 -30.54
C ASN A 228 12.28 0.63 -30.17
N GLU A 229 12.81 1.11 -29.04
CA GLU A 229 14.13 0.75 -28.56
C GLU A 229 14.19 -0.74 -28.16
N ILE A 230 13.15 -1.24 -27.48
CA ILE A 230 13.01 -2.66 -27.13
C ILE A 230 12.93 -3.53 -28.39
N ASP A 231 12.14 -3.14 -29.38
CA ASP A 231 12.00 -3.89 -30.63
C ASP A 231 13.31 -3.89 -31.43
N SER A 232 14.05 -2.79 -31.42
CA SER A 232 15.40 -2.72 -32.01
C SER A 232 16.35 -3.71 -31.33
N VAL A 233 16.39 -3.71 -30.00
CA VAL A 233 17.24 -4.64 -29.22
C VAL A 233 16.82 -6.10 -29.44
N ASN A 234 15.52 -6.39 -29.50
CA ASN A 234 15.01 -7.73 -29.79
C ASN A 234 15.39 -8.21 -31.21
N ASN A 235 15.34 -7.32 -32.20
CA ASN A 235 15.76 -7.62 -33.56
C ASN A 235 17.27 -7.88 -33.64
N GLU A 236 18.09 -7.06 -32.96
CA GLU A 236 19.54 -7.28 -32.88
C GLU A 236 19.88 -8.59 -32.17
N LEU A 237 19.21 -8.91 -31.06
CA LEU A 237 19.37 -10.18 -30.35
C LEU A 237 18.97 -11.36 -31.23
N SER A 238 17.86 -11.25 -31.96
CA SER A 238 17.39 -12.30 -32.88
C SER A 238 18.37 -12.53 -34.03
N LEU A 239 18.96 -11.45 -34.58
CA LEU A 239 20.03 -11.50 -35.57
C LEU A 239 21.29 -12.14 -35.02
N LEU A 240 21.70 -11.80 -33.79
CA LEU A 240 22.86 -12.39 -33.14
C LEU A 240 22.66 -13.89 -32.87
N VAL A 241 21.47 -14.30 -32.44
CA VAL A 241 21.14 -15.71 -32.19
C VAL A 241 21.08 -16.49 -33.51
N SER A 242 20.46 -15.96 -34.56
CA SER A 242 20.41 -16.63 -35.87
C SER A 242 21.80 -16.76 -36.50
N THR A 243 22.63 -15.71 -36.39
CA THR A 243 24.02 -15.70 -36.89
C THR A 243 24.90 -16.69 -36.14
N LYS A 244 24.68 -16.87 -34.83
CA LYS A 244 25.52 -17.74 -33.98
C LYS A 244 25.07 -19.20 -33.95
N TYR A 245 23.80 -19.49 -34.24
CA TYR A 245 23.24 -20.85 -34.16
C TYR A 245 22.72 -21.44 -35.48
N GLY A 246 22.77 -20.70 -36.60
CA GLY A 246 22.63 -21.27 -37.95
C GLY A 246 21.32 -22.01 -38.22
N ILE A 247 20.19 -21.51 -37.71
CA ILE A 247 18.86 -22.01 -38.06
C ILE A 247 18.29 -21.06 -39.12
N TYR A 248 18.27 -21.52 -40.38
CA TYR A 248 17.55 -20.89 -41.49
C TYR A 248 16.06 -21.21 -41.42
#